data_AF-A0A4R5Q4L0-F1
#
_entry.id   AF-A0A4R5Q4L0-F1
#
_cell.length_a   1.000
_cell.length_b   1.000
_cell.length_c   1.000
_cell.angle_alpha   90.00
_cell.angle_beta   90.00
_cell.angle_gamma   90.00
#
_symmetry.space_group_name_H-M   'P 1'
#
loop_
_entity.id
_entity.type
_entity.pdbx_description
1 polymer ?
#
loop_
_entity_poly.entity_id
_entity_poly.type
_entity_poly.pdbx_seq_one_letter_code
_entity_poly.pdbx_strand_id
1 'polypeptide(L)' 'MRLRLFRAPRMAEAMAQVRAALGDDAVILATRRTAGGVEVTAALEDAAAAEPWLIPPGAPAAAAPTEPRPAAA' A
#
# COMPACT_ATOMS: atom_id res chain seq x y z
N MET A 1 -2.58 -5.84 -6.78
CA MET A 1 -1.63 -6.33 -5.74
C MET A 1 -1.14 -7.73 -6.11
N ARG A 2 0.15 -7.90 -6.36
CA ARG A 2 0.80 -9.19 -6.64
C ARG A 2 1.91 -9.44 -5.61
N LEU A 3 1.74 -10.40 -4.69
CA LEU A 3 2.64 -10.71 -3.58
C LEU A 3 3.48 -11.97 -3.86
N ARG A 4 4.80 -11.93 -3.63
CA ARG A 4 5.72 -13.07 -3.82
C ARG A 4 6.84 -13.09 -2.77
N LEU A 5 7.33 -14.30 -2.47
CA LEU A 5 8.46 -14.54 -1.57
C LEU A 5 9.68 -15.01 -2.38
N PHE A 6 10.84 -14.43 -2.11
CA PHE A 6 12.10 -14.73 -2.77
C PHE A 6 13.13 -15.22 -1.76
N ARG A 7 13.82 -16.31 -2.10
CA ARG A 7 14.95 -16.85 -1.32
C ARG A 7 16.21 -16.78 -2.14
N ALA A 8 17.28 -16.28 -1.53
CA ALA A 8 18.59 -16.25 -2.17
C ALA A 8 19.74 -16.34 -1.17
N PRO A 9 20.94 -16.78 -1.59
CA PRO A 9 22.10 -16.86 -0.70
C PRO A 9 22.55 -15.48 -0.19
N ARG A 10 22.35 -14.43 -1.01
CA ARG A 10 22.73 -13.05 -0.71
C ARG A 10 21.60 -12.09 -1.03
N MET A 11 21.56 -10.95 -0.34
CA MET A 11 20.55 -9.91 -0.57
C MET A 11 20.56 -9.39 -2.02
N ALA A 12 21.74 -9.24 -2.64
CA ALA A 12 21.85 -8.79 -4.03
C ALA A 12 21.11 -9.73 -5.01
N GLU A 13 21.26 -11.04 -4.82
CA GLU A 13 20.58 -12.08 -5.60
C GLU A 13 19.06 -12.05 -5.37
N ALA A 14 18.62 -11.86 -4.13
CA ALA A 14 17.19 -11.74 -3.82
C ALA A 14 16.58 -10.51 -4.51
N MET A 15 17.27 -9.37 -4.46
CA MET A 15 16.84 -8.13 -5.12
C MET A 15 16.83 -8.26 -6.65
N ALA A 16 17.78 -8.98 -7.25
CA ALA A 16 17.77 -9.27 -8.68
C ALA A 16 16.56 -10.12 -9.08
N GLN A 17 16.20 -11.13 -8.28
CA GLN A 17 15.01 -11.94 -8.50
C GLN A 17 13.71 -11.13 -8.34
N VAL A 18 13.63 -10.24 -7.33
CA VAL A 18 12.49 -9.34 -7.15
C VAL A 18 12.29 -8.49 -8.41
N ARG A 19 13.35 -7.83 -8.90
CA ARG A 19 13.28 -7.00 -10.11
C ARG A 19 12.90 -7.80 -11.36
N ALA A 20 13.47 -9.00 -11.53
CA ALA A 20 13.16 -9.85 -12.68
C ALA A 20 11.70 -10.36 -12.65
N ALA A 21 11.11 -10.54 -11.46
CA ALA A 21 9.79 -11.14 -11.30
C ALA A 21 8.63 -10.13 -11.16
N LEU A 22 8.89 -8.99 -10.51
CA LEU A 22 7.89 -7.97 -10.17
C LEU A 22 8.17 -6.62 -10.84
N GLY A 23 9.40 -6.36 -11.29
CA GLY A 23 9.81 -5.05 -11.81
C GLY A 23 10.48 -4.16 -10.76
N ASP A 24 10.81 -2.94 -11.17
CA ASP A 24 11.54 -1.98 -10.33
C ASP A 24 10.64 -1.32 -9.27
N ASP A 25 9.35 -1.19 -9.57
CA ASP A 25 8.33 -0.62 -8.67
C ASP A 25 7.87 -1.56 -7.54
N ALA A 26 8.56 -2.69 -7.33
CA ALA A 26 8.20 -3.65 -6.29
C ALA A 26 8.49 -3.10 -4.88
N VAL A 27 7.52 -3.21 -3.99
CA VAL A 27 7.62 -2.83 -2.57
C VAL A 27 8.03 -4.04 -1.74
N ILE A 28 9.07 -3.89 -0.92
CA ILE A 28 9.50 -4.91 0.03
C ILE A 28 8.69 -4.79 1.33
N LEU A 29 7.99 -5.86 1.71
CA LEU A 29 7.18 -5.93 2.92
C LEU A 29 7.97 -6.46 4.12
N ALA A 30 8.81 -7.47 3.90
CA ALA A 30 9.61 -8.08 4.95
C ALA A 30 10.92 -8.64 4.40
N THR A 31 11.96 -8.56 5.22
CA THR A 31 13.24 -9.23 4.97
C THR A 31 13.64 -10.03 6.19
N ARG A 32 14.00 -11.30 6.03
CA ARG A 32 14.59 -12.11 7.11
C ARG A 32 15.89 -12.76 6.66
N ARG A 33 16.86 -12.82 7.56
CA ARG A 33 18.06 -13.63 7.40
C ARG A 33 17.80 -15.02 7.96
N THR A 34 18.29 -16.02 7.26
CA THR A 34 18.14 -17.44 7.59
C THR A 34 19.49 -18.14 7.48
N ALA A 35 19.59 -19.35 8.01
CA ALA A 35 20.81 -20.15 7.88
C ALA A 35 21.24 -20.37 6.40
N GLY A 36 20.29 -20.38 5.46
CA GLY A 36 20.55 -20.56 4.02
C GLY A 36 20.66 -19.27 3.21
N GLY A 37 20.68 -18.10 3.84
CA GLY A 37 20.76 -16.80 3.15
C GLY A 37 19.66 -15.83 3.57
N VAL A 38 19.02 -15.18 2.60
CA VAL A 38 18.02 -14.13 2.80
C VAL A 38 16.69 -14.52 2.17
N GLU A 39 15.62 -14.23 2.90
CA GLU A 39 14.23 -14.26 2.45
C GLU A 39 13.72 -12.83 2.32
N VAL A 40 13.13 -12.51 1.17
CA VAL A 40 12.52 -11.21 0.87
C VAL A 40 11.08 -11.43 0.43
N THR A 41 10.14 -10.87 1.17
CA THR A 41 8.73 -10.81 0.78
C THR A 41 8.50 -9.48 0.08
N ALA A 42 8.11 -9.52 -1.18
CA ALA A 42 7.88 -8.33 -2.00
C ALA A 42 6.50 -8.38 -2.67
N ALA A 43 5.89 -7.22 -2.85
CA ALA A 43 4.64 -7.06 -3.56
C ALA A 43 4.74 -5.96 -4.61
N LEU A 44 3.99 -6.10 -5.70
CA LEU A 44 3.76 -5.02 -6.65
C LEU A 44 2.31 -4.56 -6.55
N GLU A 45 2.13 -3.26 -6.34
CA GLU A 45 0.84 -2.61 -6.47
C GLU A 45 0.59 -2.34 -7.96
N ASP A 46 -0.52 -2.83 -8.51
CA ASP A 46 -0.91 -2.45 -9.86
C ASP A 46 -1.52 -1.06 -9.78
N ALA A 47 -0.79 -0.03 -10.22
CA ALA A 47 -1.23 1.36 -10.19
C ALA A 47 -2.59 1.58 -10.88
N ALA A 48 -2.98 0.67 -11.79
CA ALA A 48 -4.28 0.68 -12.46
C ALA A 48 -5.48 0.39 -11.53
N ALA A 49 -5.28 -0.20 -10.34
CA ALA A 49 -6.36 -0.45 -9.39
C ALA A 49 -6.61 0.73 -8.43
N ALA A 50 -5.71 1.72 -8.41
CA ALA A 50 -5.91 2.95 -7.69
C ALA A 50 -6.65 3.94 -8.60
N GLU A 51 -7.93 3.70 -8.86
CA GLU A 51 -8.80 4.81 -9.25
C GLU A 51 -8.75 5.82 -8.10
N PRO A 52 -8.18 7.02 -8.31
CA PRO A 52 -8.23 8.03 -7.28
C PRO A 52 -9.70 8.26 -7.01
N TRP A 53 -10.12 8.03 -5.76
CA TRP A 53 -11.43 8.45 -5.28
C TRP A 53 -11.49 9.97 -5.45
N LEU A 54 -11.99 10.39 -6.60
CA LEU A 54 -12.25 11.78 -6.94
C LEU A 54 -13.39 12.22 -6.03
N ILE A 55 -13.05 12.81 -4.88
CA ILE A 55 -14.03 13.53 -4.08
C ILE A 55 -14.38 14.78 -4.90
N PRO A 56 -15.61 14.90 -5.42
CA PRO A 56 -15.99 16.11 -6.13
C PRO A 56 -15.88 17.29 -5.16
N PRO A 57 -15.17 18.38 -5.51
CA PRO A 57 -15.18 19.59 -4.72
C PRO A 57 -16.60 20.19 -4.81
N GLY A 58 -17.41 19.94 -3.78
CA GLY A 58 -18.79 20.41 -3.76
C GLY A 58 -19.82 19.46 -3.14
N ALA A 59 -19.44 18.37 -2.48
CA ALA A 59 -20.37 17.73 -1.54
C ALA A 59 -20.69 18.75 -0.44
N PRO A 60 -21.93 19.28 -0.34
CA PRO A 60 -22.27 20.15 0.76
C PRO A 60 -22.04 19.35 2.03
N ALA A 61 -21.12 19.83 2.88
CA ALA A 61 -21.02 19.37 4.25
C ALA A 61 -22.44 19.34 4.79
N ALA A 62 -22.89 18.13 5.16
CA ALA A 62 -24.22 17.85 5.64
C ALA A 62 -24.73 19.05 6.44
N ALA A 63 -25.81 19.65 5.95
CA ALA A 63 -26.48 20.75 6.62
C ALA A 63 -26.67 20.34 8.09
N ALA A 64 -25.84 20.90 8.95
CA ALA A 64 -25.95 20.68 10.37
C ALA A 64 -27.37 21.11 10.75
N PRO A 65 -28.17 20.27 11.42
CA PRO A 65 -29.42 20.71 11.99
C PRO A 65 -29.09 21.88 12.92
N THR A 66 -29.52 23.10 12.55
CA THR A 66 -29.52 24.22 13.47
C THR A 66 -30.54 23.86 14.54
N GLU A 67 -30.04 23.36 15.66
CA GLU A 67 -30.84 23.12 16.84
C GLU A 67 -31.31 24.49 17.37
N PRO A 68 -32.63 24.75 17.44
CA PRO A 68 -33.13 26.02 17.95
C PRO A 68 -32.89 26.03 19.47
N ARG A 69 -31.99 26.92 19.91
CA ARG A 69 -31.75 27.20 21.33
C ARG A 69 -33.07 27.67 21.96
N PRO A 70 -33.61 27.00 22.99
CA PRO A 70 -34.80 27.49 23.66
C PRO A 70 -34.46 28.81 24.38
N ALA A 71 -35.28 29.82 24.14
CA ALA A 71 -35.24 31.07 24.89
C ALA A 71 -35.62 30.79 26.34
N ALA A 72 -34.72 31.11 27.25
CA ALA A 72 -35.00 31.15 28.68
C ALA A 72 -36.02 32.28 28.97
N ALA A 73 -37.09 31.95 29.67
CA ALA A 73 -38.03 32.86 30.33
C ALA A 73 -38.38 32.27 31.69
#